data_AF-A0A2V9KZ53-F1
#
_entry.id   AF-A0A2V9KZ53-F1
#
_cell.length_a   1.000
_cell.length_b   1.000
_cell.length_c   1.000
_cell.angle_alpha   90.00
_cell.angle_beta   90.00
_cell.angle_gamma   90.00
#
_symmetry.space_group_name_H-M   'P 1'
#
loop_
_entity.id
_entity.type
_entity.pdbx_description
1 polymer ?
#
loop_
_entity_poly.entity_id
_entity_poly.type
_entity_poly.pdbx_seq_one_letter_code
_entity_poly.pdbx_strand_id
1 'polypeptide(L)'
;MKKPPTGAKSSQPSARARRTKRGRGRPKGPLSERELAARRSNLRKARAAPKELIYRPTPKRQAASRANMEKAIAARRAPAGNANARLNALKHGLFARRVRESVARLGESLDEFDRHVGLVERLFAPQDAVERELTLRLAETLWRRLRLFRAQERKERNAVENWSNWAGVFVDASETERRAQMLLFLLHD
;
A
#
# COMPACT_ATOMS: atom_id res chain seq x y z
N MET A 1 -9.08 -87.85 -8.07
CA MET A 1 -8.07 -86.83 -7.69
C MET A 1 -8.63 -85.45 -7.99
N LYS A 2 -8.77 -84.61 -6.96
CA LYS A 2 -9.46 -83.31 -6.97
C LYS A 2 -8.50 -82.18 -7.39
N LYS A 3 -8.96 -81.26 -8.27
CA LYS A 3 -8.24 -80.02 -8.66
C LYS A 3 -8.07 -79.08 -7.44
N PRO A 4 -6.99 -78.28 -7.35
CA PRO A 4 -6.78 -77.37 -6.24
C PRO A 4 -7.64 -76.10 -6.38
N PRO A 5 -8.01 -75.43 -5.28
CA PRO A 5 -8.84 -74.23 -5.34
C PRO A 5 -8.01 -73.00 -5.76
N THR A 6 -8.58 -72.24 -6.69
CA THR A 6 -8.15 -70.92 -7.13
C THR A 6 -8.13 -69.93 -5.97
N GLY A 7 -6.95 -69.39 -5.66
CA GLY A 7 -6.76 -68.33 -4.68
C GLY A 7 -7.44 -67.03 -5.09
N ALA A 8 -8.34 -66.53 -4.25
CA ALA A 8 -8.97 -65.23 -4.38
C ALA A 8 -7.92 -64.12 -4.21
N LYS A 9 -7.66 -63.35 -5.27
CA LYS A 9 -6.88 -62.11 -5.18
C LYS A 9 -7.71 -61.07 -4.43
N SER A 10 -7.30 -60.73 -3.21
CA SER A 10 -7.82 -59.59 -2.46
C SER A 10 -7.49 -58.30 -3.21
N SER A 11 -8.47 -57.77 -3.94
CA SER A 11 -8.40 -56.43 -4.52
C SER A 11 -8.48 -55.39 -3.40
N GLN A 12 -7.35 -55.06 -2.78
CA GLN A 12 -7.27 -53.88 -1.94
C GLN A 12 -7.43 -52.63 -2.84
N PRO A 13 -8.43 -51.77 -2.63
CA PRO A 13 -8.58 -50.56 -3.40
C PRO A 13 -7.42 -49.61 -3.09
N SER A 14 -6.69 -49.17 -4.13
CA SER A 14 -5.56 -48.25 -4.02
C SER A 14 -5.94 -47.03 -3.16
N ALA A 15 -5.02 -46.61 -2.29
CA ALA A 15 -5.13 -45.46 -1.38
C ALA A 15 -5.22 -44.09 -2.08
N ARG A 16 -5.88 -44.01 -3.24
CA ARG A 16 -6.30 -42.77 -3.90
C ARG A 16 -7.63 -42.28 -3.32
N ALA A 17 -7.74 -42.35 -1.99
CA ALA A 17 -8.91 -41.93 -1.23
C ALA A 17 -9.17 -40.44 -1.47
N ARG A 18 -10.31 -40.16 -2.11
CA ARG A 18 -11.12 -38.92 -2.04
C ARG A 18 -10.40 -37.69 -1.48
N ARG A 19 -9.68 -36.95 -2.34
CA ARG A 19 -9.34 -35.55 -2.07
C ARG A 19 -10.64 -34.73 -2.11
N THR A 20 -11.21 -34.42 -0.96
CA THR A 20 -12.26 -33.41 -0.86
C THR A 20 -11.68 -32.07 -1.35
N LYS A 21 -12.31 -31.45 -2.35
CA LYS A 21 -11.92 -30.11 -2.83
C LYS A 21 -12.19 -29.13 -1.67
N ARG A 22 -11.16 -28.76 -0.92
CA ARG A 22 -11.29 -27.65 0.05
C ARG A 22 -11.63 -26.37 -0.70
N GLY A 23 -12.58 -25.60 -0.17
CA GLY A 23 -12.94 -24.29 -0.70
C GLY A 23 -11.71 -23.35 -0.73
N ARG A 24 -11.63 -22.51 -1.76
CA ARG A 24 -10.61 -21.45 -1.82
C ARG A 24 -10.92 -20.43 -0.72
N GLY A 25 -9.94 -20.10 0.13
CA GLY A 25 -10.13 -19.10 1.19
C GLY A 25 -9.05 -19.12 2.27
N ARG A 26 -9.09 -18.11 3.16
CA ARG A 26 -8.26 -18.06 4.36
C ARG A 26 -8.71 -19.19 5.32
N PRO A 27 -7.78 -19.94 5.95
CA PRO A 27 -8.14 -20.93 6.96
C PRO A 27 -8.96 -20.26 8.08
N LYS A 28 -10.05 -20.90 8.52
CA LYS A 28 -10.93 -20.40 9.59
C LYS A 28 -10.37 -20.65 11.01
N GLY A 29 -9.13 -21.10 11.14
CA GLY A 29 -8.51 -21.44 12.42
C GLY A 29 -6.98 -21.57 12.32
N PRO A 30 -6.31 -21.87 13.45
CA PRO A 30 -4.86 -22.09 13.47
C PRO A 30 -4.49 -23.27 12.57
N LEU A 31 -3.34 -23.13 11.90
CA LEU A 31 -2.85 -24.15 10.97
C LEU A 31 -2.28 -25.32 11.75
N SER A 32 -2.59 -26.55 11.32
CA SER A 32 -1.92 -27.73 11.86
C SER A 32 -0.43 -27.72 11.50
N GLU A 33 0.38 -28.42 12.30
CA GLU A 33 1.83 -28.50 12.10
C GLU A 33 2.20 -29.01 10.69
N ARG A 34 1.47 -30.01 10.20
CA ARG A 34 1.62 -30.53 8.83
C ARG A 34 1.33 -29.47 7.77
N GLU A 35 0.31 -28.63 7.97
CA GLU A 35 -0.03 -27.55 7.04
C GLU A 35 1.03 -26.43 7.05
N LEU A 36 1.55 -26.10 8.23
CA LEU A 36 2.65 -25.16 8.39
C LEU A 36 3.92 -25.68 7.69
N ALA A 37 4.28 -26.95 7.89
CA ALA A 37 5.41 -27.59 7.24
C ALA A 37 5.28 -27.57 5.70
N ALA A 38 4.09 -27.90 5.19
CA ALA A 38 3.81 -27.84 3.76
C ALA A 38 3.93 -26.41 3.20
N ARG A 39 3.40 -25.40 3.90
CA ARG A 39 3.52 -23.99 3.50
C ARG A 39 4.96 -23.50 3.53
N ARG A 40 5.72 -23.83 4.57
CA ARG A 40 7.16 -23.52 4.67
C ARG A 40 7.95 -24.16 3.53
N SER A 41 7.63 -25.41 3.17
CA SER A 41 8.23 -26.09 2.01
C SER A 41 7.90 -25.38 0.69
N ASN A 42 6.63 -25.02 0.47
CA ASN A 42 6.22 -24.27 -0.71
C ASN A 42 6.88 -22.89 -0.80
N LEU A 43 7.03 -22.19 0.33
CA LEU A 43 7.74 -20.91 0.38
C LEU A 43 9.22 -21.06 0.02
N ARG A 44 9.90 -22.10 0.53
CA ARG A 44 11.30 -22.39 0.14
C ARG A 44 11.42 -22.61 -1.36
N LYS A 45 10.54 -23.42 -1.95
CA LYS A 45 10.50 -23.65 -3.40
C LYS A 45 10.25 -22.37 -4.19
N ALA A 46 9.31 -21.53 -3.74
CA ALA A 46 9.01 -20.26 -4.38
C ALA A 46 10.20 -19.27 -4.31
N ARG A 47 10.90 -19.23 -3.18
CA ARG A 47 12.08 -18.36 -2.98
C ARG A 47 13.31 -18.83 -3.75
N ALA A 48 13.45 -20.15 -3.96
CA ALA A 48 14.55 -20.72 -4.73
C ALA A 48 14.37 -20.57 -6.26
N ALA A 49 13.18 -20.21 -6.73
CA ALA A 49 12.95 -19.99 -8.15
C ALA A 49 13.62 -18.68 -8.60
N PRO A 50 14.22 -18.65 -9.81
CA PRO A 50 14.89 -17.46 -10.31
C PRO A 50 13.89 -16.33 -10.57
N LYS A 51 14.32 -15.09 -10.28
CA LYS A 51 13.46 -13.90 -10.29
C LYS A 51 12.87 -13.64 -11.68
N GLU A 52 13.62 -13.93 -12.75
CA GLU A 52 13.12 -13.74 -14.12
C GLU A 52 11.91 -14.63 -14.39
N LEU A 53 11.89 -15.87 -13.89
CA LEU A 53 10.74 -16.76 -14.01
C LEU A 53 9.57 -16.34 -13.12
N ILE A 54 9.86 -15.89 -11.88
CA ILE A 54 8.82 -15.44 -10.94
C ILE A 54 8.07 -14.25 -11.51
N TYR A 55 8.74 -13.29 -12.15
CA TYR A 55 8.12 -12.05 -12.65
C TYR A 55 7.90 -12.02 -14.16
N ARG A 56 8.24 -13.08 -14.90
CA ARG A 56 8.04 -13.15 -16.36
C ARG A 56 6.61 -12.79 -16.74
N PRO A 57 6.40 -11.78 -17.60
CA PRO A 57 5.10 -11.54 -18.19
C PRO A 57 4.79 -12.68 -19.16
N THR A 58 3.72 -13.43 -18.87
CA THR A 58 3.19 -14.45 -19.77
C THR A 58 1.83 -14.00 -20.27
N PRO A 59 1.38 -14.46 -21.46
CA PRO A 59 0.06 -14.09 -21.98
C PRO A 59 -1.07 -14.32 -20.96
N LYS A 60 -0.98 -15.44 -20.21
CA LYS A 60 -1.91 -15.77 -19.12
C LYS A 60 -1.88 -14.75 -17.98
N ARG A 61 -0.70 -14.30 -17.54
CA ARG A 61 -0.57 -13.30 -16.47
C ARG A 61 -1.06 -11.93 -16.91
N GLN A 62 -0.77 -11.53 -18.15
CA GLN A 62 -1.25 -10.28 -18.73
C GLN A 62 -2.77 -10.28 -18.89
N ALA A 63 -3.38 -11.38 -19.34
CA ALA A 63 -4.83 -11.53 -19.40
C ALA A 63 -5.47 -11.43 -18.01
N ALA A 64 -4.90 -12.10 -17.00
CA ALA A 64 -5.37 -12.00 -15.61
C ALA A 64 -5.21 -10.58 -15.04
N SER A 65 -4.11 -9.89 -15.35
CA SER A 65 -3.88 -8.50 -14.96
C SER A 65 -4.92 -7.56 -15.56
N ARG A 66 -5.21 -7.67 -16.87
CA ARG A 66 -6.25 -6.88 -17.56
C ARG A 66 -7.63 -7.12 -16.94
N ALA A 67 -8.02 -8.37 -16.72
CA ALA A 67 -9.30 -8.71 -16.09
C ALA A 67 -9.40 -8.17 -14.64
N ASN A 68 -8.30 -8.18 -13.88
CA ASN A 68 -8.26 -7.58 -12.54
C ASN A 68 -8.36 -6.05 -12.60
N MET A 69 -7.76 -5.42 -13.60
CA MET A 69 -7.83 -3.97 -13.81
C MET A 69 -9.25 -3.53 -14.13
N GLU A 70 -9.97 -4.25 -14.99
CA GLU A 70 -11.39 -4.00 -15.28
C GLU A 70 -12.25 -4.06 -14.01
N LYS A 71 -12.04 -5.07 -13.16
CA LYS A 71 -12.72 -5.18 -11.86
C LYS A 71 -12.39 -4.01 -10.94
N ALA A 72 -11.13 -3.60 -10.88
CA ALA A 72 -10.70 -2.45 -10.07
C ALA A 72 -11.34 -1.14 -10.56
N ILE A 73 -11.41 -0.93 -11.88
CA ILE A 73 -12.08 0.23 -12.49
C ILE A 73 -13.58 0.22 -12.15
N ALA A 74 -14.26 -0.92 -12.32
CA ALA A 74 -15.67 -1.05 -11.99
C ALA A 74 -15.94 -0.78 -10.50
N ALA A 75 -15.13 -1.37 -9.61
CA ALA A 75 -15.24 -1.15 -8.17
C ALA A 75 -15.04 0.33 -7.79
N ARG A 76 -14.07 1.02 -8.40
CA ARG A 76 -13.83 2.46 -8.17
C ARG A 76 -14.99 3.33 -8.66
N ARG A 77 -15.63 2.98 -9.78
CA ARG A 77 -16.74 3.74 -10.36
C ARG A 77 -18.07 3.53 -9.61
N ALA A 78 -18.23 2.43 -8.89
CA ALA A 78 -19.41 2.20 -8.07
C ALA A 78 -19.58 3.29 -6.98
N PRO A 79 -20.81 3.70 -6.62
CA PRO A 79 -21.04 4.75 -5.63
C PRO A 79 -20.33 4.52 -4.30
N ALA A 80 -20.35 3.28 -3.78
CA ALA A 80 -19.66 2.92 -2.53
C ALA A 80 -18.12 2.96 -2.66
N GLY A 81 -17.57 2.51 -3.80
CA GLY A 81 -16.13 2.56 -4.05
C GLY A 81 -15.61 3.98 -4.24
N ASN A 82 -16.36 4.81 -4.96
CA ASN A 82 -16.11 6.25 -5.06
C ASN A 82 -16.21 6.90 -3.68
N ALA A 83 -17.26 6.58 -2.90
CA ALA A 83 -17.45 7.12 -1.56
C ALA A 83 -16.33 6.77 -0.58
N ASN A 84 -15.70 5.59 -0.72
CA ASN A 84 -14.55 5.19 0.07
C ASN A 84 -13.24 5.86 -0.42
N ALA A 85 -13.08 5.99 -1.74
CA ALA A 85 -11.90 6.62 -2.34
C ALA A 85 -11.91 8.17 -2.24
N ARG A 86 -13.09 8.82 -2.20
CA ARG A 86 -13.21 10.29 -2.07
C ARG A 86 -12.61 10.81 -0.77
N LEU A 87 -12.57 9.95 0.25
CA LEU A 87 -11.94 10.28 1.52
C LEU A 87 -10.41 10.22 1.45
N ASN A 88 -9.79 9.62 0.43
CA ASN A 88 -8.33 9.71 0.24
C ASN A 88 -7.89 11.15 -0.08
N ALA A 89 -8.73 11.92 -0.79
CA ALA A 89 -8.53 13.35 -1.00
C ALA A 89 -8.68 14.17 0.30
N LEU A 90 -9.53 13.70 1.23
CA LEU A 90 -9.69 14.29 2.57
C LEU A 90 -8.64 13.78 3.57
N LYS A 91 -8.08 12.59 3.39
CA LYS A 91 -7.03 11.97 4.22
C LYS A 91 -5.77 12.84 4.29
N HIS A 92 -5.52 13.59 3.23
CA HIS A 92 -4.42 14.54 3.16
C HIS A 92 -4.92 16.00 3.12
N GLY A 93 -6.25 16.21 3.04
CA GLY A 93 -6.91 17.51 2.94
C GLY A 93 -6.50 18.39 1.74
N LEU A 94 -5.63 17.91 0.86
CA LEU A 94 -5.05 18.69 -0.24
C LEU A 94 -6.12 19.17 -1.24
N PHE A 95 -7.13 18.33 -1.50
CA PHE A 95 -8.24 18.65 -2.40
C PHE A 95 -9.52 19.03 -1.64
N ALA A 96 -9.41 19.38 -0.36
CA ALA A 96 -10.56 19.78 0.44
C ALA A 96 -11.16 21.09 -0.09
N ARG A 97 -12.48 21.10 -0.33
CA ARG A 97 -13.23 22.30 -0.73
C ARG A 97 -13.42 23.28 0.41
N ARG A 98 -13.41 22.80 1.65
CA ARG A 98 -13.53 23.60 2.88
C ARG A 98 -12.26 23.37 3.69
N VAL A 99 -11.24 24.23 3.51
CA VAL A 99 -9.90 23.95 4.07
C VAL A 99 -9.93 24.01 5.57
N ARG A 100 -10.61 24.98 6.17
CA ARG A 100 -10.73 25.09 7.62
C ARG A 100 -11.32 23.83 8.26
N GLU A 101 -12.35 23.23 7.67
CA GLU A 101 -12.90 21.95 8.13
C GLU A 101 -11.88 20.80 7.99
N SER A 102 -11.08 20.82 6.92
CA SER A 102 -10.01 19.83 6.74
C SER A 102 -8.92 19.94 7.81
N VAL A 103 -8.58 21.17 8.23
CA VAL A 103 -7.61 21.43 9.32
C VAL A 103 -8.09 20.73 10.60
N ALA A 104 -9.34 20.99 11.01
CA ALA A 104 -9.93 20.35 12.19
C ALA A 104 -9.96 18.82 12.06
N ARG A 105 -10.39 18.28 10.91
CA ARG A 105 -10.48 16.82 10.70
C ARG A 105 -9.14 16.11 10.69
N LEU A 106 -8.07 16.81 10.31
CA LEU A 106 -6.72 16.27 10.28
C LEU A 106 -5.99 16.46 11.62
N GLY A 107 -6.63 17.06 12.62
CA GLY A 107 -6.00 17.36 13.91
C GLY A 107 -4.93 18.45 13.82
N GLU A 108 -4.95 19.26 12.76
CA GLU A 108 -4.09 20.44 12.64
C GLU A 108 -4.61 21.56 13.53
N SER A 109 -3.72 22.48 13.94
CA SER A 109 -4.09 23.62 14.78
C SER A 109 -4.96 24.61 14.00
N LEU A 110 -6.22 24.78 14.43
CA LEU A 110 -7.11 25.81 13.89
C LEU A 110 -6.57 27.22 14.16
N ASP A 111 -5.99 27.46 15.33
CA ASP A 111 -5.37 28.74 15.66
C ASP A 111 -4.21 29.09 14.72
N GLU A 112 -3.39 28.10 14.36
CA GLU A 112 -2.30 28.32 13.40
C GLU A 112 -2.83 28.65 12.01
N PHE A 113 -3.89 27.96 11.58
CA PHE A 113 -4.58 28.26 10.33
C PHE A 113 -5.20 29.66 10.33
N ASP A 114 -5.91 30.04 11.39
CA ASP A 114 -6.56 31.33 11.51
C ASP A 114 -5.51 32.48 11.57
N ARG A 115 -4.35 32.25 12.24
CA ARG A 115 -3.21 33.18 12.18
C ARG A 115 -2.63 33.32 10.77
N HIS A 116 -2.52 32.23 10.03
CA HIS A 116 -2.05 32.22 8.64
C HIS A 116 -3.01 33.01 7.72
N VAL A 117 -4.31 32.80 7.84
CA VAL A 117 -5.31 33.61 7.12
C VAL A 117 -5.14 35.09 7.46
N GLY A 118 -5.02 35.43 8.74
CA GLY A 118 -4.83 36.81 9.17
C GLY A 118 -3.53 37.45 8.67
N LEU A 119 -2.46 36.69 8.43
CA LEU A 119 -1.24 37.21 7.80
C LEU A 119 -1.48 37.60 6.34
N VAL A 120 -2.20 36.75 5.60
CA VAL A 120 -2.53 37.02 4.19
C VAL A 120 -3.50 38.20 4.09
N GLU A 121 -4.51 38.27 4.97
CA GLU A 121 -5.42 39.41 5.04
C GLU A 121 -4.71 40.73 5.35
N ARG A 122 -3.74 40.74 6.28
CA ARG A 122 -2.94 41.93 6.55
C ARG A 122 -2.07 42.35 5.37
N LEU A 123 -1.55 41.39 4.61
CA LEU A 123 -0.69 41.66 3.45
C LEU A 123 -1.48 42.29 2.30
N PHE A 124 -2.69 41.81 2.04
CA PHE A 124 -3.50 42.24 0.90
C PHE A 124 -4.52 43.33 1.24
N ALA A 125 -4.86 43.50 2.52
CA ALA A 125 -5.80 44.50 3.03
C ALA A 125 -7.09 44.62 2.18
N PRO A 126 -7.90 43.56 2.07
CA PRO A 126 -9.06 43.55 1.18
C PRO A 126 -10.15 44.54 1.64
N GLN A 127 -10.64 45.35 0.71
CA GLN A 127 -11.59 46.44 0.94
C GLN A 127 -13.04 45.97 0.80
N ASP A 128 -13.31 45.02 -0.09
CA ASP A 128 -14.65 44.54 -0.39
C ASP A 128 -14.82 43.01 -0.25
N ALA A 129 -16.03 42.52 -0.51
CA ALA A 129 -16.36 41.11 -0.39
C ALA A 129 -15.65 40.22 -1.43
N VAL A 130 -15.40 40.75 -2.63
CA VAL A 130 -14.72 40.02 -3.71
C VAL A 130 -13.25 39.85 -3.36
N GLU A 131 -12.60 40.92 -2.91
CA GLU A 131 -11.21 40.90 -2.48
C GLU A 131 -11.00 40.01 -1.25
N ARG A 132 -11.95 40.01 -0.30
CA ARG A 132 -11.92 39.09 0.87
C ARG A 132 -11.96 37.63 0.43
N GLU A 133 -12.85 37.29 -0.49
CA GLU A 133 -12.95 35.93 -1.02
C GLU A 133 -11.67 35.51 -1.78
N LEU A 134 -11.09 36.40 -2.60
CA LEU A 134 -9.83 36.13 -3.30
C LEU A 134 -8.67 35.92 -2.32
N THR A 135 -8.59 36.77 -1.29
CA THR A 135 -7.58 36.70 -0.23
C THR A 135 -7.70 35.41 0.56
N LEU A 136 -8.92 34.99 0.91
CA LEU A 136 -9.17 33.72 1.59
C LEU A 136 -8.75 32.53 0.71
N ARG A 137 -9.13 32.51 -0.57
CA ARG A 137 -8.72 31.45 -1.50
C ARG A 137 -7.21 31.35 -1.65
N LEU A 138 -6.52 32.49 -1.67
CA LEU A 138 -5.07 32.54 -1.68
C LEU A 138 -4.49 31.95 -0.40
N ALA A 139 -4.99 32.36 0.76
CA ALA A 139 -4.57 31.83 2.06
C ALA A 139 -4.77 30.31 2.14
N GLU A 140 -5.93 29.80 1.72
CA GLU A 140 -6.21 28.37 1.64
C GLU A 140 -5.24 27.62 0.71
N THR A 141 -4.90 28.21 -0.43
CA THR A 141 -3.95 27.63 -1.39
C THR A 141 -2.54 27.56 -0.82
N LEU A 142 -2.10 28.64 -0.16
CA LEU A 142 -0.82 28.67 0.54
C LEU A 142 -0.78 27.64 1.67
N TRP A 143 -1.86 27.48 2.43
CA TRP A 143 -1.94 26.46 3.48
C TRP A 143 -1.80 25.04 2.92
N ARG A 144 -2.50 24.72 1.83
CA ARG A 144 -2.36 23.44 1.13
C ARG A 144 -0.92 23.17 0.69
N ARG A 145 -0.21 24.20 0.21
CA ARG A 145 1.20 24.11 -0.17
C ARG A 145 2.11 23.88 1.05
N LEU A 146 1.88 24.59 2.16
CA LEU A 146 2.60 24.35 3.42
C LEU A 146 2.40 22.92 3.92
N ARG A 147 1.16 22.40 3.85
CA ARG A 147 0.85 21.02 4.22
C ARG A 147 1.64 20.02 3.37
N LEU A 148 1.75 20.24 2.06
CA LEU A 148 2.55 19.40 1.17
C LEU A 148 4.03 19.37 1.62
N PHE A 149 4.62 20.54 1.86
CA PHE A 149 6.02 20.62 2.32
C PHE A 149 6.24 19.96 3.68
N ARG A 150 5.32 20.14 4.63
CA ARG A 150 5.38 19.45 5.94
C ARG A 150 5.24 17.93 5.80
N ALA A 151 4.42 17.46 4.86
CA ALA A 151 4.28 16.03 4.59
C ALA A 151 5.55 15.46 3.95
N GLN A 152 6.15 16.21 3.02
CA GLN A 152 7.42 15.86 2.39
C GLN A 152 8.56 15.81 3.42
N GLU A 153 8.76 16.87 4.20
CA GLU A 153 9.79 16.91 5.27
C GLU A 153 9.67 15.72 6.21
N ARG A 154 8.46 15.37 6.64
CA ARG A 154 8.24 14.20 7.49
C ARG A 154 8.61 12.89 6.81
N LYS A 155 8.28 12.74 5.52
CA LYS A 155 8.65 11.56 4.73
C LYS A 155 10.17 11.44 4.63
N GLU A 156 10.85 12.53 4.31
CA GLU A 156 12.31 12.60 4.18
C GLU A 156 12.99 12.30 5.51
N ARG A 157 12.54 12.92 6.61
CA ARG A 157 13.01 12.64 7.97
C ARG A 157 12.86 11.17 8.33
N ASN A 158 11.67 10.60 8.12
CA ASN A 158 11.43 9.19 8.40
C ASN A 158 12.32 8.28 7.54
N ALA A 159 12.60 8.64 6.29
CA ALA A 159 13.50 7.88 5.43
C ALA A 159 14.93 7.89 5.99
N VAL A 160 15.42 9.05 6.43
CA VAL A 160 16.72 9.20 7.07
C VAL A 160 16.80 8.40 8.38
N GLU A 161 15.80 8.51 9.27
CA GLU A 161 15.77 7.80 10.56
C GLU A 161 15.69 6.27 10.38
N ASN A 162 14.83 5.79 9.48
CA ASN A 162 14.73 4.36 9.19
C ASN A 162 16.04 3.81 8.64
N TRP A 163 16.73 4.63 7.85
CA TRP A 163 17.98 4.25 7.22
C TRP A 163 19.16 4.30 8.19
N SER A 164 19.23 5.30 9.10
CA SER A 164 20.22 5.33 10.17
C SER A 164 20.11 4.12 11.09
N ASN A 165 18.90 3.59 11.29
CA ASN A 165 18.67 2.36 12.06
C ASN A 165 19.16 1.09 11.36
N TRP A 166 19.43 1.14 10.05
CA TRP A 166 19.89 0.01 9.23
C TRP A 166 21.39 0.07 8.89
N ALA A 167 21.98 1.27 8.96
CA ALA A 167 23.39 1.50 8.67
C ALA A 167 24.27 0.92 9.79
N GLY A 168 25.08 -0.10 9.46
CA GLY A 168 26.07 -0.68 10.38
C GLY A 168 27.18 0.30 10.78
N VAL A 169 27.92 -0.06 11.82
CA VAL A 169 28.88 0.80 12.55
C VAL A 169 30.14 1.16 11.74
N PHE A 170 30.48 0.38 10.70
CA PHE A 170 31.69 0.59 9.91
C PHE A 170 31.42 1.40 8.65
N VAL A 171 32.22 2.43 8.42
CA VAL A 171 32.03 3.40 7.33
C VAL A 171 33.38 3.61 6.66
N ASP A 172 33.59 3.03 5.48
CA ASP A 172 34.66 3.43 4.57
C ASP A 172 34.11 4.40 3.51
N ALA A 173 34.98 4.93 2.65
CA ALA A 173 34.59 5.89 1.62
C ALA A 173 33.59 5.29 0.61
N SER A 174 33.73 4.01 0.26
CA SER A 174 32.85 3.33 -0.70
C SER A 174 31.46 3.10 -0.13
N GLU A 175 31.39 2.75 1.16
CA GLU A 175 30.15 2.64 1.91
C GLU A 175 29.50 4.02 2.06
N THR A 176 30.26 5.08 2.37
CA THR A 176 29.74 6.46 2.42
C THR A 176 29.12 6.91 1.09
N GLU A 177 29.77 6.60 -0.03
CA GLU A 177 29.26 6.94 -1.36
C GLU A 177 27.97 6.18 -1.69
N ARG A 178 27.94 4.86 -1.41
CA ARG A 178 26.76 4.01 -1.63
C ARG A 178 25.57 4.48 -0.79
N ARG A 179 25.85 4.90 0.44
CA ARG A 179 24.90 5.50 1.37
C ARG A 179 24.30 6.80 0.83
N ALA A 180 25.13 7.71 0.31
CA ALA A 180 24.68 8.96 -0.29
C ALA A 180 23.79 8.73 -1.53
N GLN A 181 24.19 7.80 -2.42
CA GLN A 181 23.40 7.44 -3.61
C GLN A 181 22.03 6.85 -3.25
N MET A 182 21.96 6.00 -2.22
CA MET A 182 20.68 5.47 -1.72
C MET A 182 19.79 6.55 -1.11
N LEU A 183 20.36 7.48 -0.35
CA LEU A 183 19.60 8.57 0.24
C LEU A 183 19.00 9.46 -0.85
N LEU A 184 19.79 9.81 -1.87
CA LEU A 184 19.33 10.55 -3.05
C LEU A 184 18.17 9.83 -3.77
N PHE A 185 18.27 8.51 -3.95
CA PHE A 185 17.20 7.71 -4.54
C PHE A 185 15.90 7.78 -3.71
N LEU A 186 16.00 7.69 -2.39
CA LEU A 186 14.84 7.71 -1.48
C LEU A 186 14.16 9.08 -1.36
N LEU A 187 14.90 10.17 -1.61
CA LEU A 187 14.41 11.54 -1.55
C LEU A 187 13.80 12.03 -2.88
N HIS A 188 14.05 11.35 -4.00
CA HIS A 188 13.59 11.74 -5.34
C HIS A 188 12.31 11.02 -5.83
N ASP A 189 11.84 9.96 -5.15
CA ASP A 189 10.54 9.28 -5.37
C ASP A 189 9.47 9.76 -4.37
#